data_AF-A0A812T4C1-F1
#
_entry.id   AF-A0A812T4C1-F1
#
_cell.length_a   1.000
_cell.length_b   1.000
_cell.length_c   1.000
_cell.angle_alpha   90.00
_cell.angle_beta   90.00
_cell.angle_gamma   90.00
#
_symmetry.space_group_name_H-M   'P 1'
#
loop_
_entity.id
_entity.type
_entity.pdbx_description
1 polymer ?
#
loop_
_entity_poly.entity_id
_entity_poly.type
_entity_poly.pdbx_seq_one_letter_code
_entity_poly.pdbx_strand_id
1 'polypeptide(L)'
;ETQALIEDRFSSLGMTMMTLTQFVTVDSIASVYLPLIRQNPWLMFYFVPLILVVSISLMNLVTASLVEAALEHARQEKEEEKKLASVAAKNMLPDIVKLFDQLDADRSGFLVIQEMKDFETEGLVPPELLDKASVESMSELFQQLDVDESGRVNREEFIEGLLDIFLREVPVYSIQATKMLRLVRESQLKVEADIRSLQDQLGTKTERSLGFF
;
A
#
# COMPACT_ATOMS: atom_id res chain seq x y z
N GLU A 1 -39.73 -48.85 7.32
CA GLU A 1 -39.50 -47.40 7.55
C GLU A 1 -38.51 -46.79 6.57
N THR A 2 -37.31 -47.35 6.39
CA THR A 2 -36.30 -46.88 5.41
C THR A 2 -36.77 -46.95 3.96
N GLN A 3 -37.52 -47.99 3.58
CA GLN A 3 -38.06 -48.09 2.22
C GLN A 3 -39.03 -46.95 1.89
N ALA A 4 -39.91 -46.58 2.84
CA ALA A 4 -40.81 -45.44 2.69
C ALA A 4 -40.06 -44.09 2.63
N LEU A 5 -38.95 -43.96 3.37
CA LEU A 5 -38.08 -42.78 3.30
C LEU A 5 -37.40 -42.64 1.94
N ILE A 6 -36.95 -43.76 1.35
CA ILE A 6 -36.35 -43.78 0.02
C ILE A 6 -37.42 -43.47 -1.03
N GLU A 7 -38.61 -44.08 -0.93
CA GLU A 7 -39.71 -43.84 -1.86
C GLU A 7 -40.19 -42.38 -1.80
N ASP A 8 -40.23 -41.73 -0.63
CA ASP A 8 -40.61 -40.31 -0.50
C ASP A 8 -39.53 -39.37 -1.09
N ARG A 9 -38.28 -39.54 -0.65
CA ARG A 9 -37.16 -38.64 -1.01
C ARG A 9 -36.61 -38.83 -2.41
N PHE A 10 -36.79 -40.02 -2.99
CA PHE A 10 -36.36 -40.38 -4.34
C PHE A 10 -37.54 -40.75 -5.27
N SER A 11 -38.78 -40.37 -4.90
CA SER A 11 -40.01 -40.60 -5.69
C SER A 11 -39.95 -40.05 -7.12
N SER A 12 -39.26 -38.92 -7.29
CA SER A 12 -39.20 -38.18 -8.55
C SER A 12 -37.85 -37.51 -8.74
N LEU A 13 -37.54 -37.13 -9.98
CA LEU A 13 -36.30 -36.43 -10.31
C LEU A 13 -36.16 -35.11 -9.51
N GLY A 14 -37.25 -34.35 -9.35
CA GLY A 14 -37.24 -33.10 -8.59
C GLY A 14 -36.98 -33.31 -7.10
N MET A 15 -37.63 -34.30 -6.48
CA MET A 15 -37.40 -34.64 -5.08
C MET A 15 -36.00 -35.21 -4.84
N THR A 16 -35.48 -35.97 -5.80
CA THR A 16 -34.09 -36.45 -5.79
C THR A 16 -33.11 -35.28 -5.86
N MET A 17 -33.32 -34.32 -6.76
CA MET A 17 -32.50 -33.11 -6.85
C MET A 17 -32.54 -32.29 -5.56
N MET A 18 -33.71 -32.12 -4.95
CA MET A 18 -33.85 -31.46 -3.64
C MET A 18 -33.04 -32.18 -2.55
N THR A 19 -33.14 -33.50 -2.50
CA THR A 19 -32.38 -34.33 -1.54
C THR A 19 -30.87 -34.20 -1.79
N LEU A 20 -30.42 -34.22 -3.05
CA LEU A 20 -29.02 -34.01 -3.40
C LEU A 20 -28.53 -32.61 -3.00
N THR A 21 -29.33 -31.57 -3.21
CA THR A 21 -29.02 -30.21 -2.75
C THR A 21 -28.87 -30.17 -1.22
N GLN A 22 -29.75 -30.84 -0.48
CA GLN A 22 -29.61 -30.96 0.99
C GLN A 22 -28.29 -31.62 1.39
N PHE A 23 -27.86 -32.67 0.67
CA PHE A 23 -26.55 -33.29 0.89
C PHE A 23 -25.38 -32.33 0.64
N VAL A 24 -25.48 -31.49 -0.40
CA VAL A 24 -24.46 -30.50 -0.75
C VAL A 24 -24.41 -29.36 0.27
N THR A 25 -25.56 -28.88 0.75
CA THR A 25 -25.66 -27.78 1.72
C THR A 25 -25.57 -28.23 3.18
N VAL A 26 -25.52 -29.54 3.45
CA VAL A 26 -25.58 -30.14 4.80
C VAL A 26 -26.87 -29.75 5.54
N ASP A 27 -27.95 -29.48 4.81
CA ASP A 27 -29.22 -29.04 5.38
C ASP A 27 -30.10 -30.23 5.78
N SER A 28 -30.34 -30.41 7.08
CA SER A 28 -31.25 -31.43 7.64
C SER A 28 -31.03 -32.88 7.17
N ILE A 29 -29.83 -33.18 6.65
CA ILE A 29 -29.46 -34.49 6.07
C ILE A 29 -29.45 -35.64 7.08
N ALA A 30 -29.35 -35.31 8.36
CA ALA A 30 -29.44 -36.24 9.48
C ALA A 30 -30.71 -37.10 9.42
N SER A 31 -31.83 -36.51 9.01
CA SER A 31 -33.11 -37.21 8.86
C SER A 31 -33.07 -38.30 7.77
N VAL A 32 -32.14 -38.20 6.83
CA VAL A 32 -31.99 -39.14 5.71
C VAL A 32 -31.03 -40.27 6.07
N TYR A 33 -29.81 -39.96 6.53
CA TYR A 33 -28.79 -40.99 6.76
C TYR A 33 -28.88 -41.68 8.13
N LEU A 34 -29.38 -41.04 9.21
CA LEU A 34 -29.46 -41.71 10.52
C LEU A 34 -30.35 -42.96 10.50
N PRO A 35 -31.56 -42.94 9.92
CA PRO A 35 -32.41 -44.15 9.84
C PRO A 35 -31.75 -45.28 9.05
N LEU A 36 -30.98 -44.93 8.01
CA LEU A 36 -30.22 -45.89 7.19
C LEU A 36 -29.07 -46.52 7.99
N ILE A 37 -28.27 -45.71 8.70
CA ILE A 37 -27.17 -46.20 9.55
C ILE A 37 -27.68 -47.05 10.72
N ARG A 38 -28.83 -46.70 11.32
CA ARG A 38 -29.42 -47.49 12.41
C ARG A 38 -29.81 -48.90 11.98
N GLN A 39 -30.17 -49.10 10.71
CA GLN A 39 -30.50 -50.42 10.18
C GLN A 39 -29.27 -51.17 9.69
N ASN A 40 -28.31 -50.48 9.06
CA ASN A 40 -27.04 -51.07 8.67
C ASN A 40 -25.87 -50.15 9.04
N PRO A 41 -25.20 -50.39 10.18
CA PRO A 41 -24.11 -49.56 10.67
C PRO A 41 -22.93 -49.39 9.70
N TRP A 42 -22.72 -50.34 8.78
CA TRP A 42 -21.66 -50.26 7.76
C TRP A 42 -21.82 -49.09 6.79
N LEU A 43 -23.05 -48.59 6.61
CA LEU A 43 -23.33 -47.41 5.78
C LEU A 43 -22.67 -46.13 6.31
N MET A 44 -22.25 -46.11 7.57
CA MET A 44 -21.46 -45.01 8.14
C MET A 44 -20.17 -44.75 7.35
N PHE A 45 -19.48 -45.82 6.93
CA PHE A 45 -18.25 -45.71 6.14
C PHE A 45 -18.47 -45.16 4.73
N TYR A 46 -19.72 -45.14 4.26
CA TYR A 46 -20.09 -44.51 3.01
C TYR A 46 -20.52 -43.05 3.23
N PHE A 47 -21.49 -42.81 4.12
CA PHE A 47 -22.08 -41.47 4.30
C PHE A 47 -21.13 -40.48 4.98
N VAL A 48 -20.32 -40.90 5.96
CA VAL A 48 -19.44 -39.97 6.70
C VAL A 48 -18.35 -39.39 5.79
N PRO A 49 -17.57 -40.18 5.05
CA PRO A 49 -16.59 -39.63 4.11
C PRO A 49 -17.25 -38.83 2.99
N LEU A 50 -18.39 -39.27 2.47
CA LEU A 50 -19.15 -38.56 1.45
C LEU A 50 -19.52 -37.14 1.90
N ILE A 51 -20.11 -37.01 3.09
CA ILE A 51 -20.51 -35.70 3.65
C ILE A 51 -19.26 -34.84 3.87
N LEU A 52 -18.19 -35.39 4.44
CA LEU A 52 -16.95 -34.64 4.66
C LEU A 52 -16.36 -34.12 3.36
N VAL A 53 -16.20 -34.96 2.35
CA VAL A 53 -15.63 -34.58 1.06
C VAL A 53 -16.49 -33.53 0.38
N VAL A 54 -17.80 -33.76 0.25
CA VAL A 54 -18.72 -32.82 -0.42
C VAL A 54 -18.75 -31.47 0.31
N SER A 55 -18.84 -31.46 1.64
CA SER A 55 -18.91 -30.23 2.43
C SER A 55 -17.62 -29.41 2.33
N ILE A 56 -16.46 -30.07 2.50
CA ILE A 56 -15.15 -29.40 2.43
C ILE A 56 -14.89 -28.92 1.01
N SER A 57 -15.15 -29.75 0.00
CA SER A 57 -14.95 -29.37 -1.41
C SER A 57 -15.81 -28.18 -1.81
N LEU A 58 -17.10 -28.17 -1.45
CA LEU A 58 -17.99 -27.05 -1.76
C LEU A 58 -17.56 -25.78 -1.02
N MET A 59 -17.30 -25.88 0.28
CA MET A 59 -16.87 -24.73 1.08
C MET A 59 -15.56 -24.13 0.53
N ASN A 60 -14.61 -24.97 0.15
CA ASN A 60 -13.34 -24.51 -0.43
C ASN A 60 -13.54 -23.87 -1.81
N LEU A 61 -14.42 -24.44 -2.65
CA LEU A 61 -14.74 -23.85 -3.96
C LEU A 61 -15.36 -22.46 -3.81
N VAL A 62 -16.36 -22.34 -2.94
CA VAL A 62 -17.04 -21.06 -2.66
C VAL A 62 -16.04 -20.07 -2.08
N THR A 63 -15.26 -20.48 -1.08
CA THR A 63 -14.25 -19.62 -0.44
C THR A 63 -13.21 -19.14 -1.45
N ALA A 64 -12.69 -20.03 -2.30
CA ALA A 64 -11.74 -19.67 -3.34
C ALA A 64 -12.32 -18.62 -4.29
N SER A 65 -13.55 -18.82 -4.77
CA SER A 65 -14.20 -17.86 -5.68
C SER A 65 -14.44 -16.49 -5.02
N LEU A 66 -14.77 -16.46 -3.73
CA LEU A 66 -14.96 -15.22 -2.99
C LEU A 66 -13.63 -14.48 -2.77
N VAL A 67 -12.56 -15.22 -2.47
CA VAL A 67 -11.22 -14.65 -2.31
C VAL A 67 -10.70 -14.11 -3.64
N GLU A 68 -10.88 -14.84 -4.74
CA GLU A 68 -10.53 -14.36 -6.08
C GLU A 68 -11.28 -13.07 -6.43
N ALA A 69 -12.59 -13.00 -6.16
CA ALA A 69 -13.37 -11.79 -6.38
C ALA A 69 -12.89 -10.62 -5.51
N ALA A 70 -12.61 -10.86 -4.22
CA ALA A 70 -12.11 -9.83 -3.32
C ALA A 70 -10.71 -9.31 -3.73
N LEU A 71 -9.82 -10.22 -4.16
CA LEU A 71 -8.49 -9.85 -4.65
C LEU A 71 -8.56 -9.07 -5.96
N GLU A 72 -9.42 -9.48 -6.90
CA GLU A 72 -9.57 -8.76 -8.16
C GLU A 72 -10.19 -7.38 -7.95
N HIS A 73 -11.17 -7.24 -7.05
CA HIS A 73 -11.70 -5.93 -6.66
C HIS A 73 -10.61 -5.03 -6.06
N ALA A 74 -9.81 -5.53 -5.11
CA ALA A 74 -8.70 -4.76 -4.54
C ALA A 74 -7.64 -4.38 -5.59
N ARG A 75 -7.42 -5.24 -6.60
CA ARG A 75 -6.50 -4.95 -7.71
C ARG A 75 -7.04 -3.86 -8.62
N GLN A 76 -8.33 -3.90 -8.94
CA GLN A 76 -9.01 -2.91 -9.77
C GLN A 76 -9.01 -1.54 -9.10
N GLU A 77 -9.34 -1.46 -7.81
CA GLU A 77 -9.32 -0.20 -7.05
C GLU A 77 -7.93 0.45 -7.08
N LYS A 78 -6.86 -0.33 -6.84
CA LYS A 78 -5.49 0.15 -6.93
C LYS A 78 -5.09 0.60 -8.34
N GLU A 79 -5.59 -0.06 -9.38
CA GLU A 79 -5.31 0.32 -10.78
C GLU A 79 -6.04 1.60 -11.17
N GLU A 80 -7.29 1.76 -10.72
CA GLU A 80 -8.08 2.97 -10.92
C GLU A 80 -7.45 4.17 -10.19
N GLU A 81 -7.03 4.00 -8.94
CA GLU A 81 -6.31 5.03 -8.17
C GLU A 81 -5.04 5.48 -8.92
N LYS A 82 -4.24 4.54 -9.42
CA LYS A 82 -3.05 4.86 -10.23
C LYS A 82 -3.38 5.59 -11.53
N LYS A 83 -4.47 5.21 -12.20
CA LYS A 83 -4.93 5.88 -13.43
C LYS A 83 -5.37 7.30 -13.13
N LEU A 84 -6.15 7.51 -12.07
CA LEU A 84 -6.58 8.83 -11.63
C LEU A 84 -5.36 9.71 -11.28
N ALA A 85 -4.41 9.18 -10.51
CA ALA A 85 -3.17 9.88 -10.19
C ALA A 85 -2.36 10.24 -11.44
N SER A 86 -2.24 9.32 -12.42
CA SER A 86 -1.54 9.60 -13.68
C SER A 86 -2.23 10.65 -14.55
N VAL A 87 -3.57 10.65 -14.59
CA VAL A 87 -4.35 11.66 -15.34
C VAL A 87 -4.21 13.03 -14.66
N ALA A 88 -4.32 13.10 -13.34
CA ALA A 88 -4.08 14.31 -12.57
C ALA A 88 -2.66 14.85 -12.83
N ALA A 89 -1.65 13.98 -12.76
CA ALA A 89 -0.27 14.34 -13.05
C ALA A 89 -0.12 14.95 -14.46
N LYS A 90 -0.67 14.29 -15.48
CA LYS A 90 -0.62 14.75 -16.88
C LYS A 90 -1.28 16.12 -17.09
N ASN A 91 -2.35 16.41 -16.36
CA ASN A 91 -3.04 17.70 -16.47
C ASN A 91 -2.29 18.83 -15.76
N MET A 92 -1.55 18.53 -14.68
CA MET A 92 -0.78 19.53 -13.92
C MET A 92 0.63 19.76 -14.46
N LEU A 93 1.21 18.77 -15.14
CA LEU A 93 2.57 18.81 -15.67
C LEU A 93 2.86 20.05 -16.56
N PRO A 94 1.96 20.49 -17.47
CA PRO A 94 2.20 21.69 -18.27
C PRO A 94 2.33 22.97 -17.42
N ASP A 95 1.57 23.08 -16.33
CA ASP A 95 1.59 24.27 -15.49
C ASP A 95 2.80 24.27 -14.54
N ILE A 96 3.21 23.09 -14.05
CA ILE A 96 4.46 22.93 -13.30
C ILE A 96 5.67 23.25 -14.18
N VAL A 97 5.67 22.80 -15.44
CA VAL A 97 6.74 23.12 -16.39
C VAL A 97 6.83 24.63 -16.66
N LYS A 98 5.70 25.30 -16.87
CA LYS A 98 5.68 26.77 -17.04
C LYS A 98 6.22 27.49 -15.80
N LEU A 99 5.88 26.99 -14.61
CA LEU A 99 6.36 27.55 -13.34
C LEU A 99 7.88 27.42 -13.25
N PHE A 100 8.45 26.26 -13.62
CA PHE A 100 9.91 26.08 -13.68
C PHE A 100 10.56 27.09 -14.64
N ASP A 101 10.03 27.19 -15.85
CA ASP A 101 10.56 28.10 -16.88
C ASP A 101 10.43 29.60 -16.47
N GLN A 102 9.53 29.94 -15.52
CA GLN A 102 9.41 31.29 -14.94
C GLN A 102 10.40 31.54 -13.81
N LEU A 103 10.72 30.51 -13.01
CA LEU A 103 11.69 30.58 -11.92
C LEU A 103 13.13 30.59 -12.45
N ASP A 104 13.40 29.84 -13.51
CA ASP A 104 14.72 29.73 -14.17
C ASP A 104 14.98 30.95 -15.07
N ALA A 105 15.23 32.11 -14.45
CA ALA A 105 15.42 33.38 -15.14
C ALA A 105 16.69 33.39 -16.01
N ASP A 106 17.74 32.68 -15.58
CA ASP A 106 19.01 32.59 -16.30
C ASP A 106 19.03 31.46 -17.35
N ARG A 107 18.00 30.61 -17.39
CA ARG A 107 17.86 29.44 -18.26
C ARG A 107 19.02 28.46 -18.13
N SER A 108 19.57 28.36 -16.93
CA SER A 108 20.63 27.40 -16.63
C SER A 108 20.11 25.96 -16.58
N GLY A 109 18.79 25.77 -16.46
CA GLY A 109 18.16 24.47 -16.25
C GLY A 109 18.23 24.00 -14.80
N PHE A 110 18.68 24.86 -13.88
CA PHE A 110 18.77 24.59 -12.46
C PHE A 110 18.22 25.77 -11.69
N LEU A 111 17.37 25.50 -10.69
CA LEU A 111 16.93 26.52 -9.75
C LEU A 111 17.90 26.60 -8.60
N VAL A 112 18.35 27.81 -8.27
CA VAL A 112 19.10 28.07 -7.04
C VAL A 112 18.25 28.78 -6.00
N ILE A 113 18.62 28.68 -4.73
CA ILE A 113 17.87 29.30 -3.63
C ILE A 113 17.72 30.83 -3.79
N GLN A 114 18.64 31.48 -4.51
CA GLN A 114 18.58 32.90 -4.78
C GLN A 114 17.43 33.25 -5.74
N GLU A 115 17.27 32.49 -6.83
CA GLU A 115 16.17 32.67 -7.80
C GLU A 115 14.80 32.44 -7.14
N MET A 116 14.72 31.44 -6.26
CA MET A 116 13.50 31.19 -5.48
C MET A 116 13.14 32.36 -4.54
N LYS A 117 14.14 32.99 -3.91
CA LYS A 117 13.94 34.16 -3.04
C LYS A 117 13.61 35.42 -3.82
N ASP A 118 14.26 35.61 -4.96
CA ASP A 118 14.01 36.76 -5.83
C ASP A 118 12.58 36.68 -6.37
N PHE A 119 12.13 35.50 -6.78
CA PHE A 119 10.74 35.24 -7.20
C PHE A 119 9.70 35.46 -6.08
N GLU A 120 10.02 35.06 -4.84
CA GLU A 120 9.21 35.36 -3.65
C GLU A 120 9.10 36.86 -3.38
N THR A 121 10.19 37.60 -3.59
CA THR A 121 10.27 39.06 -3.39
C THR A 121 9.53 39.83 -4.48
N GLU A 122 9.46 39.30 -5.70
CA GLU A 122 8.69 39.86 -6.82
C GLU A 122 7.17 39.72 -6.63
N GLY A 123 6.72 38.96 -5.61
CA GLY A 123 5.30 38.80 -5.29
C GLY A 123 4.52 37.96 -6.30
N LEU A 124 5.23 37.20 -7.13
CA LEU A 124 4.66 36.35 -8.18
C LEU A 124 4.38 34.92 -7.71
N VAL A 125 4.71 34.57 -6.45
CA VAL A 125 4.42 33.25 -5.88
C VAL A 125 2.90 33.07 -5.75
N PRO A 126 2.28 32.11 -6.46
CA PRO A 126 0.89 31.77 -6.22
C PRO A 126 0.76 31.23 -4.79
N PRO A 127 -0.05 31.85 -3.92
CA PRO A 127 -0.20 31.42 -2.53
C PRO A 127 -0.74 29.99 -2.41
N GLU A 128 -1.43 29.51 -3.45
CA GLU A 128 -1.89 28.13 -3.56
C GLU A 128 -0.75 27.10 -3.62
N LEU A 129 0.45 27.47 -4.11
CA LEU A 129 1.60 26.57 -4.11
C LEU A 129 2.13 26.34 -2.70
N LEU A 130 2.28 27.41 -1.92
CA LEU A 130 2.80 27.35 -0.54
C LEU A 130 1.82 26.62 0.39
N ASP A 131 0.52 26.91 0.25
CA ASP A 131 -0.53 26.24 1.02
C ASP A 131 -0.58 24.74 0.76
N LYS A 132 -0.57 24.33 -0.52
CA LYS A 132 -0.57 22.90 -0.90
C LYS A 132 0.73 22.18 -0.55
N ALA A 133 1.86 22.87 -0.60
CA ALA A 133 3.14 22.34 -0.13
C ALA A 133 3.27 22.32 1.40
N SER A 134 2.37 22.98 2.12
CA SER A 134 2.42 23.17 3.58
C SER A 134 3.76 23.75 4.04
N VAL A 135 4.29 24.72 3.29
CA VAL A 135 5.53 25.44 3.60
C VAL A 135 5.25 26.93 3.81
N GLU A 136 6.07 27.58 4.62
CA GLU A 136 5.89 29.00 4.94
C GLU A 136 6.60 29.93 3.95
N SER A 137 7.57 29.42 3.19
CA SER A 137 8.36 30.20 2.24
C SER A 137 8.88 29.36 1.08
N MET A 138 9.25 30.02 -0.02
CA MET A 138 9.93 29.37 -1.15
C MET A 138 11.28 28.76 -0.76
N SER A 139 11.93 29.29 0.28
CA SER A 139 13.17 28.73 0.82
C SER A 139 12.97 27.35 1.47
N GLU A 140 11.82 27.12 2.12
CA GLU A 140 11.48 25.82 2.70
C GLU A 140 11.06 24.83 1.62
N LEU A 141 10.32 25.28 0.60
CA LEU A 141 10.02 24.47 -0.58
C LEU A 141 11.30 23.99 -1.26
N PHE A 142 12.29 24.88 -1.44
CA PHE A 142 13.59 24.53 -2.01
C PHE A 142 14.28 23.41 -1.24
N GLN A 143 14.33 23.48 0.09
CA GLN A 143 14.93 22.43 0.93
C GLN A 143 14.17 21.10 0.87
N GLN A 144 12.87 21.15 0.59
CA GLN A 144 12.07 19.94 0.40
C GLN A 144 12.33 19.29 -0.96
N LEU A 145 12.59 20.08 -2.00
CA LEU A 145 12.88 19.61 -3.36
C LEU A 145 14.35 19.19 -3.55
N ASP A 146 15.29 19.86 -2.87
CA ASP A 146 16.73 19.55 -2.87
C ASP A 146 17.00 18.32 -1.98
N VAL A 147 16.70 17.13 -2.51
CA VAL A 147 16.84 15.86 -1.81
C VAL A 147 18.30 15.46 -1.64
N ASP A 148 19.16 15.82 -2.60
CA ASP A 148 20.57 15.47 -2.62
C ASP A 148 21.48 16.51 -1.94
N GLU A 149 20.90 17.62 -1.46
CA GLU A 149 21.60 18.75 -0.83
C GLU A 149 22.68 19.34 -1.76
N SER A 150 22.48 19.26 -3.08
CA SER A 150 23.39 19.83 -4.07
C SER A 150 23.37 21.36 -4.06
N GLY A 151 22.37 21.96 -3.40
CA GLY A 151 22.14 23.41 -3.37
C GLY A 151 21.58 23.94 -4.68
N ARG A 152 21.11 23.06 -5.57
CA ARG A 152 20.44 23.36 -6.83
C ARG A 152 19.33 22.35 -7.07
N VAL A 153 18.20 22.77 -7.61
CA VAL A 153 17.10 21.87 -7.96
C VAL A 153 17.00 21.81 -9.48
N ASN A 154 17.19 20.62 -10.05
CA ASN A 154 17.06 20.45 -11.49
C ASN A 154 15.58 20.33 -11.92
N ARG A 155 15.34 20.33 -13.23
CA ARG A 155 13.98 20.26 -13.79
C ARG A 155 13.22 18.99 -13.41
N GLU A 156 13.88 17.84 -13.37
CA GLU A 156 13.24 16.59 -12.98
C GLU A 156 12.85 16.61 -11.50
N GLU A 157 13.75 17.04 -10.61
CA GLU A 157 13.51 17.17 -9.16
C GLU A 157 12.36 18.14 -8.85
N PHE A 158 12.30 19.27 -9.55
CA PHE A 158 11.23 20.24 -9.38
C PHE A 158 9.87 19.66 -9.82
N ILE A 159 9.83 19.01 -10.99
CA ILE A 159 8.60 18.42 -11.52
C ILE A 159 8.13 17.26 -10.64
N GLU A 160 9.03 16.33 -10.31
CA GLU A 160 8.71 15.17 -9.48
C GLU A 160 8.31 15.59 -8.07
N GLY A 161 9.03 16.52 -7.46
CA GLY A 161 8.72 16.99 -6.11
C GLY A 161 7.41 17.76 -6.03
N LEU A 162 7.11 18.63 -7.00
CA LEU A 162 5.80 19.30 -7.06
C LEU A 162 4.66 18.34 -7.39
N LEU A 163 4.85 17.40 -8.32
CA LEU A 163 3.85 16.36 -8.60
C LEU A 163 3.58 15.51 -7.36
N ASP A 164 4.62 15.11 -6.62
CA ASP A 164 4.48 14.36 -5.38
C ASP A 164 3.74 15.16 -4.31
N ILE A 165 4.03 16.46 -4.16
CA ILE A 165 3.29 17.36 -3.26
C ILE A 165 1.81 17.49 -3.67
N PHE A 166 1.52 17.67 -4.97
CA PHE A 166 0.16 17.91 -5.46
C PHE A 166 -0.71 16.66 -5.55
N LEU A 167 -0.11 15.48 -5.79
CA LEU A 167 -0.81 14.20 -5.88
C LEU A 167 -0.95 13.52 -4.51
N ARG A 168 -0.15 13.95 -3.52
CA ARG A 168 -0.37 13.58 -2.13
C ARG A 168 -1.62 14.31 -1.61
N GLU A 169 -2.73 13.58 -1.51
CA GLU A 169 -3.85 13.96 -0.62
C GLU A 169 -3.41 13.82 0.84
N VAL A 170 -2.48 14.67 1.28
CA VAL A 170 -1.97 14.59 2.63
C VAL A 170 -2.77 15.53 3.53
N PRO A 171 -3.52 15.01 4.51
CA PRO A 171 -3.92 15.84 5.64
C PRO A 171 -2.64 16.27 6.36
N VAL A 172 -2.47 17.59 6.52
CA VAL A 172 -1.32 18.34 7.08
C VAL A 172 -0.51 17.62 8.18
N TYR A 173 -1.14 16.76 8.98
CA TYR A 173 -0.52 15.90 10.00
C TYR A 173 0.58 14.95 9.48
N SER A 174 0.52 14.42 8.25
CA SER A 174 1.53 13.44 7.80
C SER A 174 2.84 14.09 7.31
N ILE A 175 2.82 15.37 6.93
CA ILE A 175 4.03 16.17 6.62
C ILE A 175 4.84 16.40 7.89
N GLN A 176 4.17 16.67 9.02
CA GLN A 176 4.85 16.80 10.31
C GLN A 176 5.50 15.48 10.74
N ALA A 177 4.85 14.35 10.45
CA ALA A 177 5.39 13.02 10.72
C ALA A 177 6.63 12.72 9.85
N THR A 178 6.62 13.04 8.55
CA THR A 178 7.79 12.87 7.68
C THR A 178 8.93 13.83 8.04
N LYS A 179 8.65 15.09 8.41
CA LYS A 179 9.65 16.05 8.91
C LYS A 179 10.30 15.54 10.20
N MET A 180 9.50 15.04 11.15
CA MET A 180 10.04 14.41 12.37
C MET A 180 10.90 13.17 12.07
N LEU A 181 10.47 12.30 11.15
CA LEU A 181 11.25 11.12 10.76
C LEU A 181 12.58 11.50 10.10
N ARG A 182 12.60 12.55 9.26
CA ARG A 182 13.82 13.04 8.60
C ARG A 182 14.80 13.61 9.63
N LEU A 183 14.34 14.45 10.55
CA LEU A 183 15.16 15.00 11.64
C LEU A 183 15.75 13.89 12.54
N VAL A 184 14.96 12.86 12.85
CA VAL A 184 15.46 11.69 13.59
C VAL A 184 16.55 10.99 12.80
N ARG A 185 16.37 10.77 11.49
CA ARG A 185 17.36 10.11 10.64
C ARG A 185 18.68 10.89 10.54
N GLU A 186 18.60 12.21 10.37
CA GLU A 186 19.78 13.09 10.36
C GLU A 186 20.52 13.08 11.69
N SER A 187 19.78 13.12 12.81
CA SER A 187 20.38 13.01 14.14
C SER A 187 21.10 11.66 14.33
N GLN A 188 20.55 10.56 13.80
CA GLN A 188 21.19 9.25 13.87
C GLN A 188 22.49 9.21 13.06
N LEU A 189 22.50 9.76 11.84
CA LEU A 189 23.71 9.82 11.01
C LEU A 189 24.83 10.61 11.68
N LYS A 190 24.51 11.75 12.32
CA LYS A 190 25.48 12.53 13.09
C LYS A 190 26.03 11.74 14.28
N VAL A 191 25.17 11.10 15.06
CA VAL A 191 25.60 10.28 16.20
C VAL A 191 26.51 9.13 15.74
N GLU A 192 26.20 8.50 14.61
CA GLU A 192 27.03 7.42 14.08
C GLU A 192 28.41 7.92 13.61
N ALA A 193 28.46 9.09 12.97
CA ALA A 193 29.72 9.73 12.59
C ALA A 193 30.56 10.11 13.82
N ASP A 194 29.95 10.67 14.86
CA ASP A 194 30.63 11.02 16.11
C ASP A 194 31.19 9.79 16.82
N ILE A 195 30.41 8.69 16.89
CA ILE A 195 30.88 7.41 17.46
C ILE A 195 32.08 6.86 16.69
N ARG A 196 32.06 6.89 15.35
CA ARG A 196 33.19 6.44 14.53
C ARG A 196 34.44 7.29 14.80
N SER A 197 34.28 8.61 14.91
CA SER A 197 35.42 9.50 15.20
C SER A 197 36.04 9.25 16.58
N LEU A 198 35.22 8.94 17.59
CA LEU A 198 35.69 8.60 18.94
C LEU A 198 36.42 7.25 18.99
N GLN A 199 35.93 6.26 18.25
CA GLN A 199 36.61 4.96 18.12
C GLN A 199 37.98 5.10 17.47
N ASP A 200 38.10 5.92 16.44
CA ASP A 200 39.36 6.16 15.73
C ASP A 200 40.39 6.90 16.62
N GLN A 201 39.92 7.89 17.39
CA GLN A 201 40.74 8.58 18.39
C GLN A 201 41.18 7.67 19.54
N LEU A 202 40.34 6.72 19.97
CA LEU A 202 40.71 5.75 21.00
C LEU A 202 41.71 4.73 20.47
N GLY A 203 41.50 4.21 19.25
CA GLY A 203 42.42 3.27 18.61
C GLY A 203 43.84 3.84 18.44
N THR A 204 43.94 5.08 17.93
CA THR A 204 45.23 5.78 17.77
C THR A 204 45.92 6.10 19.10
N LYS A 205 45.16 6.33 20.18
CA LYS A 205 45.70 6.57 21.53
C LYS A 205 46.18 5.28 22.18
N THR A 206 45.52 4.15 21.93
CA THR A 206 45.93 2.83 22.40
C THR A 206 47.19 2.34 21.67
N GLU A 207 47.33 2.58 20.36
CA GLU A 207 48.56 2.27 19.61
C GLU A 207 49.76 3.11 20.07
N ARG A 208 49.57 4.42 20.31
CA ARG A 208 50.62 5.29 20.88
C ARG A 208 51.05 4.87 22.29
N SER A 209 50.16 4.27 23.07
CA SER A 209 50.48 3.76 24.41
C SER A 209 51.24 2.43 24.40
N LEU A 210 51.12 1.62 23.33
CA LEU A 210 51.77 0.32 23.19
C LEU A 210 53.13 0.40 22.47
N GLY A 211 53.36 1.43 21.64
CA GLY A 211 54.63 1.67 20.95
C GLY A 211 55.75 2.33 21.79
N PHE A 212 55.56 2.47 23.11
CA PHE A 212 56.51 3.10 24.02
C PHE A 212 57.15 2.13 25.05
N PHE A 213 57.06 0.82 24.81
CA PHE A 213 57.82 -0.21 25.53
C PHE A 213 58.94 -0.79 24.67
#